data_AF-A0A5C9AQM5-F1
#
_entry.id   AF-A0A5C9AQM5-F1
#
_cell.length_a   1.000
_cell.length_b   1.000
_cell.length_c   1.000
_cell.angle_alpha   90.00
_cell.angle_beta   90.00
_cell.angle_gamma   90.00
#
_symmetry.space_group_name_H-M   'P 1'
#
loop_
_entity.id
_entity.type
_entity.pdbx_description
1 polymer ?
#
loop_
_entity_poly.entity_id
_entity_poly.type
_entity_poly.pdbx_seq_one_letter_code
_entity_poly.pdbx_strand_id
1 'polypeptide(L)'
;MTLTRREFIKHSGIAAGALVVTSAAPLPAWAEEKGGKILTAGRWGAMNVEVKDGKIVSSTGALAKTIPNSLQSTAADQVHTTARIQHPMVRKSYLDNPLQPAKGRGED
;
A
#
# COMPACT_ATOMS: atom_id res chain seq x y z
N MET A 1 -39.48 42.52 -4.28
CA MET A 1 -38.67 42.12 -3.10
C MET A 1 -37.30 42.77 -3.24
N THR A 2 -36.97 43.75 -2.40
CA THR A 2 -35.66 44.44 -2.43
C THR A 2 -34.71 43.80 -1.44
N LEU A 3 -33.67 43.12 -1.92
CA LEU A 3 -32.60 42.56 -1.09
C LEU A 3 -31.94 43.66 -0.26
N THR A 4 -32.03 43.57 1.07
CA THR A 4 -31.39 44.54 1.96
C THR A 4 -29.94 44.13 2.25
N ARG A 5 -29.05 45.11 2.47
CA ARG A 5 -27.63 44.85 2.81
C ARG A 5 -27.45 43.91 4.02
N ARG A 6 -28.39 43.98 4.98
CA ARG A 6 -28.41 43.11 6.16
C ARG A 6 -28.74 41.67 5.81
N GLU A 7 -29.70 41.45 4.91
CA GLU A 7 -30.03 40.10 4.44
C GLU A 7 -28.88 39.52 3.63
N PHE A 8 -28.23 40.32 2.78
CA PHE A 8 -27.04 39.87 2.06
C PHE A 8 -25.93 39.39 3.00
N ILE A 9 -25.57 40.18 4.03
CA ILE A 9 -24.52 39.80 4.99
C ILE A 9 -24.90 38.56 5.81
N LYS A 10 -26.16 38.42 6.21
CA LYS A 10 -26.64 37.23 6.92
C LYS A 10 -26.55 35.97 6.07
N HIS A 11 -26.93 36.04 4.80
CA HIS A 11 -26.88 34.89 3.90
C HIS A 11 -25.44 34.57 3.44
N SER A 12 -24.62 35.59 3.17
CA SER A 12 -23.22 35.40 2.76
C SER A 12 -22.36 34.83 3.89
N GLY A 13 -22.60 35.23 5.14
CA GLY A 13 -21.89 34.69 6.31
C GLY A 13 -22.15 33.19 6.52
N ILE A 14 -23.37 32.72 6.27
CA ILE A 14 -23.74 31.31 6.37
C ILE A 14 -23.08 30.50 5.25
N ALA A 15 -23.10 31.01 4.01
CA ALA A 15 -22.48 30.34 2.87
C ALA A 15 -20.95 30.23 3.01
N ALA A 16 -20.28 31.27 3.52
CA ALA A 16 -18.85 31.24 3.76
C ALA A 16 -18.46 30.30 4.91
N GLY A 17 -19.24 30.26 5.99
CA GLY A 17 -19.01 29.36 7.13
C GLY A 17 -19.11 27.88 6.77
N ALA A 18 -20.04 27.51 5.89
CA ALA A 18 -20.21 26.13 5.44
C ALA A 18 -19.02 25.61 4.61
N LEU A 19 -18.35 26.48 3.84
CA LEU A 19 -17.21 26.10 2.99
C LEU A 19 -15.90 25.93 3.78
N VAL A 20 -15.76 26.57 4.95
CA VAL A 20 -14.57 26.44 5.80
C VAL A 20 -14.57 25.12 6.60
N VAL A 21 -15.74 24.56 6.89
CA VAL A 21 -15.82 23.27 7.61
C VAL A 21 -15.37 22.11 6.70
N THR A 22 -15.50 22.23 5.39
CA THR A 22 -15.06 21.19 4.44
C THR A 22 -13.53 21.06 4.32
N SER A 23 -12.75 22.08 4.70
CA SER A 23 -11.28 22.03 4.59
C SER A 23 -10.56 21.32 5.75
N ALA A 24 -11.28 20.98 6.83
CA ALA A 24 -10.70 20.31 8.01
C ALA A 24 -11.05 18.82 8.10
N ALA A 25 -11.93 18.31 7.23
CA ALA A 25 -12.15 16.88 7.10
C ALA A 25 -10.98 16.30 6.26
N PRO A 26 -10.17 15.39 6.80
CA PRO A 26 -9.21 14.67 5.96
C PRO A 26 -10.00 13.90 4.91
N LEU A 27 -9.98 14.38 3.68
CA LEU A 27 -10.48 13.59 2.56
C LEU A 27 -9.57 12.36 2.49
N PRO A 28 -10.12 11.14 2.57
CA PRO A 28 -9.31 9.97 2.26
C PRO A 28 -8.75 10.18 0.85
N ALA A 29 -7.43 10.11 0.72
CA ALA A 29 -6.78 10.11 -0.58
C ALA A 29 -7.21 8.83 -1.30
N TRP A 30 -8.30 8.91 -2.07
CA TRP A 30 -8.71 7.85 -2.98
C TRP A 30 -7.76 7.87 -4.18
N ALA A 31 -6.55 7.36 -3.98
CA ALA A 31 -5.86 6.71 -5.07
C ALA A 31 -6.78 5.56 -5.51
N GLU A 32 -7.27 5.61 -6.75
CA GLU A 32 -8.13 4.59 -7.31
C GLU A 32 -7.46 3.23 -7.12
N GLU A 33 -7.96 2.48 -6.15
CA GLU A 33 -7.42 1.18 -5.88
C GLU A 33 -7.90 0.29 -7.01
N LYS A 34 -6.95 -0.19 -7.84
CA LYS A 34 -7.24 -1.26 -8.79
C LYS A 34 -7.46 -2.56 -8.00
N GLY A 35 -8.52 -2.59 -7.20
CA GLY A 35 -9.03 -3.78 -6.55
C GLY A 35 -9.52 -4.74 -7.61
N GLY A 36 -9.28 -6.03 -7.38
CA GLY A 36 -9.69 -7.09 -8.29
C GLY A 36 -8.54 -8.04 -8.67
N LYS A 37 -8.78 -8.81 -9.75
CA LYS A 37 -7.84 -9.81 -10.25
C LYS A 37 -6.85 -9.18 -11.22
N ILE A 38 -5.58 -9.18 -10.85
CA ILE A 38 -4.46 -8.69 -11.67
C ILE A 38 -3.76 -9.88 -12.30
N LEU A 39 -3.67 -9.90 -13.62
CA LEU A 39 -2.90 -10.89 -14.36
C LEU A 39 -1.41 -10.54 -14.30
N THR A 40 -0.60 -11.47 -13.80
CA THR A 40 0.85 -11.36 -13.68
C THR A 40 1.52 -12.72 -13.90
N ALA A 41 2.84 -12.80 -13.73
CA ALA A 41 3.59 -14.05 -13.85
C ALA A 41 4.73 -14.13 -12.84
N GLY A 42 5.10 -15.36 -12.47
CA GLY A 42 6.30 -15.67 -11.71
C GLY A 42 7.03 -16.86 -12.31
N ARG A 43 8.06 -17.37 -11.61
CA ARG A 43 8.80 -18.56 -12.05
C ARG A 43 7.91 -19.81 -12.20
N TRP A 44 6.76 -19.81 -11.52
CA TRP A 44 5.77 -20.88 -11.50
C TRP A 44 4.64 -20.69 -12.54
N GLY A 45 4.81 -19.77 -13.49
CA GLY A 45 3.89 -19.52 -14.62
C GLY A 45 3.00 -18.29 -14.46
N ALA A 46 2.05 -18.13 -15.37
CA ALA A 46 1.06 -17.04 -15.35
C ALA A 46 0.04 -17.24 -14.22
N MET A 47 -0.30 -16.15 -13.53
CA MET A 47 -1.06 -16.12 -12.29
C MET A 47 -2.02 -14.94 -12.23
N ASN A 48 -3.21 -15.17 -11.71
CA ASN A 48 -4.14 -14.12 -11.30
C ASN A 48 -3.93 -13.86 -9.80
N VAL A 49 -3.63 -12.62 -9.44
CA VAL A 49 -3.46 -12.18 -8.05
C VAL A 49 -4.66 -11.31 -7.68
N GLU A 50 -5.34 -11.66 -6.60
CA GLU A 50 -6.47 -10.87 -6.08
C GLU A 50 -5.95 -9.84 -5.09
N VAL A 51 -6.26 -8.57 -5.35
CA VAL A 51 -5.90 -7.43 -4.50
C VAL A 51 -7.16 -6.81 -3.92
N LYS A 52 -7.16 -6.61 -2.61
CA LYS A 52 -8.19 -5.87 -1.85
C LYS A 52 -7.50 -4.94 -0.87
N ASP A 53 -7.94 -3.70 -0.80
CA ASP A 53 -7.39 -2.68 0.11
C ASP A 53 -5.85 -2.57 -0.03
N GLY A 54 -5.38 -2.68 -1.28
CA GLY A 54 -3.97 -2.51 -1.65
C GLY A 54 -3.10 -3.70 -1.25
N LYS A 55 -3.71 -4.76 -0.74
CA LYS A 55 -3.04 -5.96 -0.23
C LYS A 55 -3.38 -7.19 -1.08
N ILE A 56 -2.39 -8.05 -1.28
CA ILE A 56 -2.60 -9.34 -1.93
C ILE A 56 -3.30 -10.26 -0.95
N VAL A 57 -4.50 -10.73 -1.31
CA VAL A 57 -5.30 -11.64 -0.48
C VAL A 57 -5.25 -13.08 -0.98
N SER A 58 -5.08 -13.29 -2.29
CA SER A 58 -5.01 -14.63 -2.87
C SER A 58 -4.26 -14.63 -4.21
N SER A 59 -3.81 -15.80 -4.65
CA SER A 59 -3.30 -16.00 -5.99
C SER A 59 -3.70 -17.35 -6.57
N THR A 60 -3.89 -17.41 -7.88
CA THR A 60 -4.27 -18.62 -8.61
C THR A 60 -3.59 -18.68 -9.97
N GLY A 61 -3.51 -19.87 -10.59
CA GLY A 61 -3.04 -19.99 -11.96
C GLY A 61 -3.98 -19.32 -12.96
N ALA A 62 -3.43 -18.62 -13.95
CA ALA A 62 -4.23 -17.94 -14.97
C ALA A 62 -4.61 -18.82 -16.17
N LEU A 63 -3.90 -19.93 -16.37
CA LEU A 63 -4.08 -20.83 -17.51
C LEU A 63 -4.75 -22.12 -17.07
N ALA A 64 -5.51 -22.75 -17.97
CA ALA A 64 -6.07 -24.08 -17.77
C ALA A 64 -4.94 -25.11 -17.60
N LYS A 65 -5.09 -26.03 -16.64
CA LYS A 65 -4.08 -27.04 -16.32
C LYS A 65 -4.73 -28.36 -15.98
N THR A 66 -4.07 -29.44 -16.34
CA THR A 66 -4.42 -30.80 -15.93
C THR A 66 -3.85 -31.16 -14.56
N ILE A 67 -2.72 -30.55 -14.17
CA ILE A 67 -2.05 -30.79 -12.88
C ILE A 67 -2.00 -29.47 -12.09
N PRO A 68 -2.52 -29.44 -10.85
CA PRO A 68 -2.45 -28.25 -10.01
C PRO A 68 -1.02 -27.95 -9.55
N ASN A 69 -0.64 -26.67 -9.52
CA ASN A 69 0.65 -26.23 -8.99
C ASN A 69 0.42 -25.44 -7.69
N SER A 70 0.80 -26.03 -6.56
CA SER A 70 0.66 -25.44 -5.22
C SER A 70 1.43 -24.13 -5.04
N LEU A 71 2.48 -23.89 -5.83
CA LEU A 71 3.30 -22.68 -5.69
C LEU A 71 2.64 -21.44 -6.28
N GLN A 72 1.52 -21.61 -6.99
CA GLN A 72 0.74 -20.49 -7.50
C GLN A 72 -0.27 -19.93 -6.48
N SER A 73 -0.42 -20.53 -5.30
CA SER A 73 -1.29 -20.01 -4.24
C SER A 73 -0.55 -19.24 -3.14
N THR A 74 0.78 -19.11 -3.25
CA THR A 74 1.63 -18.61 -2.15
C THR A 74 2.02 -17.14 -2.29
N ALA A 75 1.44 -16.38 -3.23
CA ALA A 75 1.88 -15.00 -3.48
C ALA A 75 1.68 -14.09 -2.26
N ALA A 76 0.56 -14.25 -1.54
CA ALA A 76 0.28 -13.48 -0.33
C ALA A 76 1.34 -13.76 0.76
N ASP A 77 1.64 -15.03 1.01
CA ASP A 77 2.59 -15.46 2.05
C ASP A 77 4.02 -14.99 1.74
N GLN A 78 4.43 -15.01 0.46
CA GLN A 78 5.75 -14.54 0.05
C GLN A 78 5.90 -13.02 0.22
N VAL A 79 4.87 -12.25 -0.12
CA VAL A 79 4.94 -10.78 -0.06
C VAL A 79 4.79 -10.26 1.37
N HIS A 80 3.95 -10.92 2.19
CA HIS A 80 3.59 -10.51 3.54
C HIS A 80 4.24 -11.35 4.65
N THR A 81 5.31 -12.08 4.35
CA THR A 81 6.07 -12.85 5.34
C THR A 81 6.63 -11.95 6.46
N THR A 82 6.71 -12.50 7.68
CA THR A 82 7.33 -11.83 8.83
C THR A 82 8.83 -11.62 8.64
N ALA A 83 9.48 -12.40 7.78
CA ALA A 83 10.91 -12.28 7.44
C ALA A 83 11.19 -11.20 6.37
N ARG A 84 10.21 -10.35 6.03
CA ARG A 84 10.37 -9.32 5.02
C ARG A 84 11.37 -8.26 5.49
N ILE A 85 12.42 -8.03 4.69
CA ILE A 85 13.39 -6.95 4.94
C ILE A 85 12.67 -5.60 4.79
N GLN A 86 12.63 -4.82 5.87
CA GLN A 86 11.92 -3.53 5.91
C GLN A 86 12.82 -2.34 5.59
N HIS A 87 14.11 -2.44 5.95
CA HIS A 87 15.07 -1.35 5.83
C HIS A 87 16.42 -1.86 5.28
N PRO A 88 17.18 -1.00 4.59
CA PRO A 88 18.59 -1.28 4.30
C PRO A 88 19.37 -1.45 5.61
N MET A 89 20.20 -2.47 5.70
CA MET A 89 21.00 -2.77 6.90
C MET A 89 22.46 -2.97 6.51
N VAL A 90 23.36 -2.60 7.42
CA VAL A 90 24.80 -2.83 7.29
C VAL A 90 25.25 -3.65 8.50
N ARG A 91 26.14 -4.62 8.29
CA ARG A 91 26.72 -5.40 9.39
C ARG A 91 27.48 -4.45 10.33
N LYS A 92 27.21 -4.52 11.64
CA LYS A 92 27.83 -3.68 12.69
C LYS A 92 29.34 -3.50 12.50
N SER A 93 30.11 -4.58 12.45
CA SER A 93 31.56 -4.52 12.27
C SER A 93 32.03 -3.77 11.01
N TYR A 94 31.25 -3.81 9.93
CA TYR A 94 31.58 -3.13 8.67
C TYR A 94 31.20 -1.65 8.74
N LEU A 95 30.10 -1.34 9.43
CA LEU A 95 29.73 0.02 9.76
C LEU A 95 30.78 0.68 10.67
N ASP A 96 31.34 -0.07 11.62
CA ASP A 96 32.35 0.42 12.57
C ASP A 96 33.74 0.59 11.93
N ASN A 97 34.22 -0.40 11.16
CA ASN A 97 35.50 -0.31 10.44
C ASN A 97 35.43 -1.04 9.08
N PRO A 98 35.21 -0.32 7.96
CA PRO A 98 35.06 -0.93 6.65
C PRO A 98 36.37 -1.52 6.09
N LEU A 99 37.54 -1.04 6.55
CA LEU A 99 38.84 -1.51 6.07
C LEU A 99 39.28 -2.80 6.78
N GLN A 100 38.90 -2.96 8.05
CA GLN A 100 39.25 -4.12 8.87
C GLN A 100 38.07 -4.51 9.79
N PRO A 101 36.98 -5.05 9.23
CA PRO A 101 35.82 -5.43 10.04
C PRO A 101 36.16 -6.62 10.94
N ALA A 102 35.68 -6.59 12.18
CA ALA A 102 35.81 -7.69 13.12
C ALA A 102 35.30 -9.02 12.52
N LYS A 103 36.06 -10.11 12.73
CA LYS A 103 35.70 -11.48 12.36
C LYS A 103 34.79 -12.06 13.46
N GLY A 104 33.97 -13.06 13.12
CA GLY A 104 32.94 -13.61 14.01
C GLY A 104 31.56 -13.01 13.73
N ARG A 105 30.65 -13.81 13.16
CA ARG A 105 29.24 -13.43 12.95
C ARG A 105 28.46 -13.96 14.16
N GLY A 106 27.83 -13.06 14.93
CA GLY A 106 26.96 -13.45 16.05
C GLY A 106 27.72 -13.91 17.30
N GLU A 107 28.90 -13.35 17.55
CA GLU A 107 29.70 -13.59 18.77
C GLU A 107 29.57 -12.45 19.79
N ASP A 108 28.55 -11.59 19.64
CA ASP A 108 28.20 -10.48 20.52
C ASP A 108 27.14 -10.82 21.58
#